data_AF-A0A9P8Q2I2-F1
#
_entry.id   AF-A0A9P8Q2I2-F1
#
_cell.length_a   1.000
_cell.length_b   1.000
_cell.length_c   1.000
_cell.angle_alpha   90.00
_cell.angle_beta   90.00
_cell.angle_gamma   90.00
#
_symmetry.space_group_name_H-M   'P 1'
#
loop_
_entity.id
_entity.type
_entity.pdbx_description
1 polymer ?
#
loop_
_entity_poly.entity_id
_entity_poly.type
_entity_poly.pdbx_seq_one_letter_code
_entity_poly.pdbx_strand_id
1 'polypeptide(L)'
;DDSLLQQFSLSRQPPGKTNPNSHLSLLAIVDSWYQLGIVPYDHMICSTPLFRIFLGVTEYLFCSPQGLLEKALEDAISATEFRFDDLEFTIAARGWSDIIAFGDFKLYQKEFEKTQDFFSPMLNEANALGNEMIRVILNKVKEKST
;
A
#
# COMPACT_ATOMS: atom_id res chain seq x y z
N ASP A 1 3.55 12.01 13.13
CA ASP A 1 3.49 11.41 14.48
C ASP A 1 2.81 10.07 14.31
N ASP A 2 3.63 9.03 14.22
CA ASP A 2 3.26 7.69 13.78
C ASP A 2 2.31 7.00 14.79
N SER A 3 2.31 7.50 16.03
CA SER A 3 1.40 7.08 17.09
C SER A 3 -0.09 7.20 16.72
N LEU A 4 -0.44 8.15 15.85
CA LEU A 4 -1.83 8.37 15.39
C LEU A 4 -2.33 7.31 14.40
N LEU A 5 -1.42 6.71 13.64
CA LEU A 5 -1.76 5.68 12.66
C LEU A 5 -1.66 4.28 13.27
N GLN A 6 -0.85 4.11 14.32
CA GLN A 6 -0.74 2.85 15.06
C GLN A 6 -2.08 2.36 15.64
N GLN A 7 -2.97 3.27 16.07
CA GLN A 7 -4.30 2.90 16.57
C GLN A 7 -5.23 2.30 15.49
N PHE A 8 -4.88 2.46 14.22
CA PHE A 8 -5.62 1.92 13.07
C PHE A 8 -4.91 0.72 12.43
N SER A 9 -3.89 0.17 13.09
CA SER A 9 -3.23 -1.04 12.61
C SER A 9 -4.18 -2.24 12.71
N LEU A 10 -4.36 -2.95 11.60
CA LEU A 10 -5.01 -4.26 11.59
C LEU A 10 -4.10 -5.36 12.17
N SER A 11 -2.79 -5.09 12.29
CA SER A 11 -1.88 -6.03 12.93
C SER A 11 -2.08 -5.99 14.45
N ARG A 12 -2.44 -7.14 15.03
CA ARG A 12 -2.63 -7.31 16.49
C ARG A 12 -1.30 -7.36 17.27
N GLN A 13 -0.19 -6.94 16.67
CA GLN A 13 1.11 -6.96 17.33
C GLN A 13 1.23 -5.74 18.27
N PRO A 14 1.75 -5.94 19.50
CA PRO A 14 1.95 -4.84 20.42
C PRO A 14 2.92 -3.81 19.84
N PRO A 15 2.78 -2.51 20.17
CA PRO A 15 3.71 -1.48 19.72
C PRO A 15 5.14 -1.84 20.18
N GLY A 16 6.01 -2.11 19.23
CA GLY A 16 7.34 -2.70 19.44
C GLY A 16 8.22 -2.59 18.20
N LYS A 17 9.31 -3.38 18.16
CA LYS A 17 10.24 -3.41 17.02
C LYS A 17 9.49 -3.72 15.73
N THR A 18 9.50 -2.78 14.79
CA THR A 18 9.06 -3.01 13.42
C THR A 18 9.89 -4.13 12.82
N ASN A 19 9.26 -5.18 12.31
CA ASN A 19 9.98 -6.18 11.55
C ASN A 19 10.60 -5.51 10.31
N PRO A 20 11.82 -5.92 9.89
CA PRO A 20 12.43 -5.44 8.66
C PRO A 20 11.45 -5.60 7.50
N ASN A 21 11.25 -4.59 6.64
CA ASN A 21 10.32 -4.71 5.51
C ASN A 21 10.82 -3.91 4.33
N SER A 22 10.95 -4.56 3.17
CA SER A 22 11.39 -3.94 1.92
C SER A 22 10.38 -2.92 1.38
N HIS A 23 9.14 -3.01 1.83
CA HIS A 23 7.99 -2.29 1.30
C HIS A 23 7.90 -2.40 -0.23
N LEU A 24 8.20 -3.59 -0.77
CA LEU A 24 8.36 -3.84 -2.20
C LEU A 24 7.15 -3.37 -3.03
N SER A 25 5.94 -3.50 -2.51
CA SER A 25 4.72 -3.02 -3.20
C SER A 25 4.70 -1.50 -3.39
N LEU A 26 5.21 -0.71 -2.42
CA LEU A 26 5.31 0.74 -2.55
C LEU A 26 6.40 1.14 -3.55
N LEU A 27 7.54 0.43 -3.53
CA LEU A 27 8.62 0.63 -4.51
C LEU A 27 8.12 0.33 -5.94
N ALA A 28 7.38 -0.76 -6.11
CA ALA A 28 6.80 -1.15 -7.41
C ALA A 28 5.77 -0.14 -7.93
N ILE A 29 4.97 0.48 -7.04
CA ILE A 29 4.04 1.55 -7.42
C ILE A 29 4.80 2.77 -7.97
N VAL A 30 5.87 3.20 -7.30
CA VAL A 30 6.69 4.36 -7.75
C VAL A 30 7.38 4.07 -9.06
N ASP A 31 7.99 2.89 -9.20
CA ASP A 31 8.60 2.48 -10.47
C ASP A 31 7.57 2.46 -11.59
N SER A 32 6.37 1.93 -11.35
CA SER A 32 5.28 1.94 -12.34
C SER A 32 4.92 3.35 -12.79
N TRP A 33 4.83 4.31 -11.85
CA TRP A 33 4.58 5.71 -12.20
C TRP A 33 5.70 6.30 -13.07
N TYR A 34 6.95 6.03 -12.69
CA TYR A 34 8.11 6.50 -13.43
C TYR A 34 8.16 5.92 -14.86
N GLN A 35 8.01 4.60 -15.01
CA GLN A 35 8.03 3.92 -16.31
C GLN A 35 6.90 4.39 -17.24
N LEU A 36 5.73 4.71 -16.67
CA LEU A 36 4.56 5.14 -17.43
C LEU A 36 4.52 6.67 -17.66
N GLY A 37 5.50 7.43 -17.16
CA GLY A 37 5.50 8.89 -17.25
C GLY A 37 4.36 9.55 -16.46
N ILE A 38 3.85 8.87 -15.45
CA ILE A 38 2.76 9.32 -14.61
C ILE A 38 3.31 10.19 -13.49
N VAL A 39 2.92 11.47 -13.48
CA VAL A 39 3.01 12.36 -12.32
C VAL A 39 1.73 12.22 -11.48
N PRO A 40 1.75 11.65 -10.26
CA PRO A 40 0.54 11.37 -9.48
C PRO A 40 -0.31 12.59 -9.08
N TYR A 41 0.30 13.78 -9.02
CA TYR A 41 -0.40 15.03 -8.71
C TYR A 41 -1.14 15.60 -9.91
N ASP A 42 -0.57 15.45 -11.10
CA ASP A 42 -1.09 16.04 -12.34
C ASP A 42 -2.09 15.11 -13.01
N HIS A 43 -1.83 13.81 -12.94
CA HIS A 43 -2.74 12.78 -13.43
C HIS A 43 -3.71 12.44 -12.31
N MET A 44 -5.02 12.50 -12.58
CA MET A 44 -6.17 12.35 -11.66
C MET A 44 -6.21 11.08 -10.77
N ILE A 45 -5.12 10.34 -10.61
CA ILE A 45 -4.93 9.22 -9.68
C ILE A 45 -5.38 9.62 -8.28
N CYS A 46 -5.10 10.86 -7.85
CA CYS A 46 -5.53 11.36 -6.54
C CYS A 46 -7.03 11.71 -6.42
N SER A 47 -7.88 11.42 -7.41
CA SER A 47 -9.29 11.84 -7.34
C SER A 47 -10.05 11.15 -6.20
N THR A 48 -9.66 9.91 -5.84
CA THR A 48 -10.27 9.18 -4.73
C THR A 48 -9.45 9.32 -3.44
N PRO A 49 -10.09 9.37 -2.26
CA PRO A 49 -9.40 9.39 -0.98
C PRO A 49 -8.39 8.24 -0.79
N LEU A 50 -8.68 7.06 -1.33
CA LEU A 50 -7.81 5.88 -1.20
C LEU A 50 -6.48 6.07 -1.93
N PHE A 51 -6.51 6.56 -3.17
CA PHE A 51 -5.27 6.83 -3.91
C PHE A 51 -4.43 7.94 -3.28
N ARG A 52 -5.08 8.95 -2.67
CA ARG A 52 -4.36 9.97 -1.89
C ARG A 52 -3.64 9.38 -0.67
N ILE A 53 -4.23 8.38 -0.01
CA ILE A 53 -3.55 7.66 1.08
C ILE A 53 -2.35 6.90 0.54
N PHE A 54 -2.49 6.16 -0.56
CA PHE A 54 -1.36 5.45 -1.18
C PHE A 54 -0.22 6.40 -1.56
N LEU A 55 -0.54 7.53 -2.21
CA LEU A 55 0.46 8.54 -2.52
C LEU A 55 1.14 9.07 -1.25
N GLY A 56 0.36 9.42 -0.22
CA GLY A 56 0.91 9.92 1.04
C GLY A 56 1.80 8.91 1.77
N VAL A 57 1.46 7.61 1.74
CA VAL A 57 2.30 6.54 2.33
C VAL A 57 3.59 6.37 1.53
N THR A 58 3.50 6.41 0.20
CA THR A 58 4.67 6.35 -0.68
C THR A 58 5.58 7.56 -0.48
N GLU A 59 5.04 8.77 -0.42
CA GLU A 59 5.80 9.98 -0.09
C GLU A 59 6.46 9.88 1.29
N TYR A 60 5.73 9.35 2.28
CA TYR A 60 6.29 9.16 3.61
C TYR A 60 7.52 8.22 3.57
N LEU A 61 7.46 7.13 2.82
CA LEU A 61 8.59 6.23 2.63
C LEU A 61 9.78 6.94 1.96
N PHE A 62 9.54 7.67 0.87
CA PHE A 62 10.61 8.25 0.03
C PHE A 62 11.19 9.58 0.55
N CYS A 63 10.36 10.41 1.19
CA CYS A 63 10.71 11.78 1.54
C CYS A 63 10.88 11.99 3.05
N SER A 64 10.70 10.94 3.86
CA SER A 64 10.93 11.03 5.30
C SER A 64 12.41 11.33 5.61
N PRO A 65 12.71 12.36 6.43
CA PRO A 65 14.08 12.66 6.84
C PRO A 65 14.68 11.61 7.78
N GLN A 66 13.90 10.61 8.21
CA GLN A 66 14.35 9.51 9.04
C GLN A 66 15.08 8.41 8.25
N GLY A 67 15.20 8.53 6.93
CA GLY A 67 15.90 7.58 6.08
C GLY A 67 15.15 6.25 5.91
N LEU A 68 13.81 6.31 5.82
CA LEU A 68 12.96 5.12 5.71
C LEU A 68 13.19 4.37 4.40
N LEU A 69 13.44 5.09 3.30
CA LEU A 69 13.77 4.49 2.00
C LEU A 69 15.08 3.71 2.08
N GLU A 70 16.13 4.31 2.62
CA GLU A 70 17.43 3.66 2.78
C GLU A 70 17.30 2.40 3.63
N LYS A 71 16.50 2.46 4.69
CA LYS A 71 16.23 1.30 5.54
C LYS A 71 15.47 0.21 4.78
N ALA A 72 14.44 0.56 4.00
CA ALA A 72 13.68 -0.41 3.21
C ALA A 72 14.55 -1.08 2.14
N LEU A 73 15.46 -0.33 1.50
CA LEU A 73 16.41 -0.88 0.53
C LEU A 73 17.43 -1.81 1.20
N GLU A 74 17.95 -1.44 2.37
CA GLU A 74 18.84 -2.31 3.15
C GLU A 74 18.11 -3.59 3.58
N ASP A 75 16.86 -3.49 4.06
CA ASP A 75 16.04 -4.63 4.44
C ASP A 75 15.76 -5.55 3.24
N ALA A 76 15.52 -5.00 2.05
CA ALA A 76 15.32 -5.78 0.82
C ALA A 76 16.54 -6.64 0.44
N ILE A 77 17.74 -6.17 0.74
CA ILE A 77 19.00 -6.86 0.39
C ILE A 77 19.42 -7.81 1.52
N SER A 78 19.40 -7.33 2.76
CA SER A 78 20.02 -7.97 3.91
C SER A 78 19.05 -8.86 4.69
N ALA A 79 17.78 -8.50 4.78
CA ALA A 79 16.80 -9.23 5.55
C ALA A 79 16.31 -10.47 4.79
N THR A 80 15.92 -11.48 5.55
CA THR A 80 15.39 -12.76 5.02
C THR A 80 13.93 -12.97 5.36
N GLU A 81 13.43 -12.23 6.34
CA GLU A 81 12.15 -12.38 7.01
C GLU A 81 10.97 -12.19 6.05
N PHE A 82 11.08 -11.28 5.07
CA PHE A 82 10.03 -10.98 4.09
C PHE A 82 10.34 -11.49 2.68
N ARG A 83 11.44 -12.22 2.45
CA ARG A 83 11.79 -12.70 1.10
C ARG A 83 10.73 -13.59 0.49
N PHE A 84 10.07 -14.39 1.33
CA PHE A 84 8.98 -15.25 0.88
C PHE A 84 7.79 -14.41 0.40
N ASP A 85 7.34 -13.44 1.20
CA ASP A 85 6.26 -12.53 0.83
C ASP A 85 6.59 -11.69 -0.40
N ASP A 86 7.84 -11.21 -0.52
CA ASP A 86 8.32 -10.47 -1.70
C ASP A 86 8.29 -11.34 -2.96
N LEU A 87 8.70 -12.61 -2.84
CA LEU A 87 8.60 -13.55 -3.95
C LEU A 87 7.14 -13.77 -4.36
N GLU A 88 6.25 -14.04 -3.41
CA GLU A 88 4.82 -14.23 -3.68
C GLU A 88 4.20 -12.97 -4.32
N PHE A 89 4.59 -11.78 -3.88
CA PHE A 89 4.18 -10.52 -4.51
C PHE A 89 4.59 -10.46 -5.99
N THR A 90 5.85 -10.80 -6.32
CA THR A 90 6.32 -10.79 -7.71
C THR A 90 5.61 -11.83 -8.59
N ILE A 91 5.31 -13.01 -8.03
CA ILE A 91 4.56 -14.07 -8.73
C ILE A 91 3.13 -13.61 -9.00
N ALA A 92 2.46 -13.03 -7.99
CA ALA A 92 1.09 -12.52 -8.13
C ALA A 92 1.02 -11.39 -9.16
N ALA A 93 1.95 -10.42 -9.10
CA ALA A 93 2.02 -9.31 -10.05
C ALA A 93 2.21 -9.80 -11.49
N ARG A 94 3.08 -10.80 -11.69
CA ARG A 94 3.27 -11.44 -13.01
C ARG A 94 2.00 -12.16 -13.48
N GLY A 95 1.33 -12.89 -12.60
CA GLY A 95 0.07 -13.56 -12.94
C GLY A 95 -1.00 -12.59 -13.44
N TRP A 96 -1.18 -11.45 -12.77
CA TRP A 96 -2.09 -10.40 -13.22
C TRP A 96 -1.66 -9.78 -14.55
N SER A 97 -0.36 -9.53 -14.73
CA SER A 97 0.20 -9.04 -16.00
C SER A 97 -0.11 -9.98 -17.16
N ASP A 98 0.06 -11.28 -16.98
CA ASP A 98 -0.18 -12.28 -18.01
C ASP A 98 -1.67 -12.35 -18.38
N ILE A 99 -2.58 -12.34 -17.39
CA ILE A 99 -4.04 -12.32 -17.61
C ILE A 99 -4.44 -11.11 -18.46
N ILE A 100 -3.91 -9.93 -18.13
CA ILE A 100 -4.19 -8.69 -18.87
C ILE A 100 -3.62 -8.77 -20.29
N ALA A 101 -2.39 -9.25 -20.44
CA ALA A 101 -1.73 -9.37 -21.74
C ALA A 101 -2.46 -10.34 -22.69
N PHE A 102 -3.05 -11.42 -22.17
CA PHE A 102 -3.87 -12.35 -22.95
C PHE A 102 -5.24 -11.78 -23.34
N GLY A 103 -5.71 -10.72 -22.67
CA GLY A 103 -7.02 -10.13 -22.92
C GLY A 103 -8.20 -11.04 -22.53
N ASP A 104 -7.97 -12.04 -21.68
CA ASP A 104 -9.01 -12.95 -21.21
C ASP A 104 -9.79 -12.34 -20.05
N PHE A 105 -10.87 -11.63 -20.40
CA PHE A 105 -11.74 -11.00 -19.40
C PHE A 105 -12.43 -12.01 -18.47
N LYS A 106 -12.72 -13.24 -18.94
CA LYS A 106 -13.37 -14.25 -18.09
C LYS A 106 -12.42 -14.72 -17.00
N LEU A 107 -11.15 -14.95 -17.36
CA LEU A 107 -10.12 -15.31 -16.40
C LEU A 107 -9.86 -14.17 -15.41
N TYR A 108 -9.79 -12.93 -15.90
CA TYR A 108 -9.67 -11.75 -15.04
C TYR A 108 -10.81 -11.67 -14.02
N GLN A 109 -12.06 -11.77 -14.47
CA GLN A 109 -13.24 -11.71 -13.62
C GLN A 109 -13.22 -12.82 -12.57
N LYS A 110 -12.90 -14.06 -12.97
CA LYS A 110 -12.84 -15.20 -12.07
C LYS A 110 -11.80 -15.02 -10.96
N GLU A 111 -10.58 -14.62 -11.29
CA GLU A 111 -9.55 -14.40 -10.28
C GLU A 111 -9.88 -13.21 -9.38
N PHE A 112 -10.47 -12.14 -9.94
CA PHE A 112 -10.93 -10.99 -9.16
C PHE A 112 -12.02 -11.35 -8.14
N GLU A 113 -13.07 -12.05 -8.58
CA GLU A 113 -14.18 -12.47 -7.72
C GLU A 113 -13.70 -13.43 -6.63
N LYS A 114 -12.79 -14.35 -6.97
CA LYS A 114 -12.16 -15.25 -5.98
C LYS A 114 -11.38 -14.48 -4.92
N THR A 115 -10.59 -13.46 -5.30
CA THR A 115 -9.90 -12.59 -4.35
C THR A 115 -10.89 -11.78 -3.51
N GLN A 116 -11.96 -11.26 -4.12
CA GLN A 116 -13.03 -10.56 -3.41
C GLN A 116 -13.69 -11.44 -2.35
N ASP A 117 -14.04 -12.67 -2.70
CA ASP A 117 -14.66 -13.64 -1.80
C ASP A 117 -13.78 -13.97 -0.60
N PHE A 118 -12.46 -14.10 -0.81
CA PHE A 118 -11.49 -14.29 0.28
C PHE A 118 -11.53 -13.15 1.31
N PHE A 119 -11.66 -11.90 0.85
CA PHE A 119 -11.71 -10.73 1.73
C PHE A 119 -13.12 -10.42 2.28
N SER A 120 -14.18 -10.99 1.71
CA SER A 120 -15.58 -10.78 2.10
C SER A 120 -15.84 -10.75 3.62
N PRO A 121 -15.36 -11.73 4.42
CA PRO A 121 -15.60 -11.70 5.88
C PRO A 121 -14.90 -10.54 6.60
N MET A 122 -13.84 -9.96 6.01
CA MET A 122 -13.04 -8.89 6.60
C MET A 122 -13.52 -7.49 6.20
N LEU A 123 -14.37 -7.39 5.18
CA LEU A 123 -14.79 -6.09 4.60
C LEU A 123 -15.51 -5.20 5.61
N ASN A 124 -16.36 -5.76 6.47
CA ASN A 124 -17.12 -4.96 7.43
C ASN A 124 -16.20 -4.26 8.46
N GLU A 125 -15.25 -5.01 9.02
CA GLU A 125 -14.27 -4.48 9.96
C GLU A 125 -13.32 -3.49 9.28
N ALA A 126 -12.80 -3.85 8.10
CA ALA A 126 -11.89 -3.00 7.34
C ALA A 126 -12.55 -1.68 6.91
N ASN A 127 -13.81 -1.71 6.47
CA ASN A 127 -14.56 -0.50 6.09
C ASN A 127 -14.82 0.42 7.30
N ALA A 128 -15.19 -0.15 8.44
CA ALA A 128 -15.42 0.62 9.66
C ALA A 128 -14.12 1.31 10.13
N LEU A 129 -13.02 0.55 10.18
CA LEU A 129 -11.71 1.07 10.59
C LEU A 129 -11.16 2.11 9.60
N GLY A 130 -11.27 1.84 8.30
CA GLY A 130 -10.82 2.74 7.24
C GLY A 130 -11.55 4.08 7.26
N ASN A 131 -12.88 4.07 7.44
CA ASN A 131 -13.68 5.29 7.55
C ASN A 131 -13.29 6.12 8.77
N GLU A 132 -13.02 5.48 9.91
CA GLU A 132 -12.61 6.18 11.13
C GLU A 132 -11.22 6.79 10.98
N MET A 133 -10.27 6.06 10.39
CA MET A 133 -8.93 6.57 10.07
C MET A 133 -9.02 7.81 9.16
N ILE A 134 -9.80 7.76 8.09
CA ILE A 134 -10.00 8.90 7.17
C ILE A 134 -10.59 10.09 7.92
N ARG A 135 -11.58 9.87 8.79
CA ARG A 135 -12.22 10.93 9.59
C ARG A 135 -11.19 11.64 10.48
N VAL A 136 -10.33 10.88 11.16
CA VAL A 136 -9.30 11.41 12.05
C VAL A 136 -8.24 12.20 11.27
N ILE A 137 -7.78 11.68 10.12
CA ILE A 137 -6.82 12.38 9.26
C ILE A 137 -7.40 13.72 8.78
N LEU A 138 -8.63 13.72 8.26
CA LEU A 138 -9.27 14.94 7.74
C LEU A 138 -9.46 16.01 8.81
N ASN A 139 -9.81 15.62 10.04
CA ASN A 139 -9.95 16.56 11.15
C ASN A 139 -8.61 17.23 11.52
N LYS A 140 -7.51 16.46 11.57
CA LYS A 140 -6.18 17.02 11.84
C LYS A 140 -5.67 17.95 10.75
N VAL A 141 -5.97 17.66 9.49
CA VAL A 141 -5.62 18.54 8.37
C VAL A 141 -6.34 19.89 8.50
N LYS A 142 -7.61 19.89 8.92
CA LYS A 142 -8.37 21.12 9.18
C LYS A 142 -7.76 21.92 10.33
N GLU A 143 -7.44 21.29 11.45
CA GLU A 143 -6.83 21.94 12.62
C GLU A 143 -5.48 22.60 12.31
N LYS A 144 -4.66 22.00 11.42
CA LYS A 144 -3.39 22.58 10.96
C LYS A 144 -3.54 23.73 9.96
N SER A 145 -4.71 23.87 9.33
CA SER A 145 -4.99 24.88 8.30
C SER A 145 -5.66 26.14 8.88
N THR A 146 -5.97 26.13 10.17
CA THR A 146 -6.47 27.25 11.00
C THR A 146 -5.39 27.75 11.93
#